data_AF-A0A940VVW2-F1
#
_entry.id   AF-A0A940VVW2-F1
#
_cell.length_a   1.000
_cell.length_b   1.000
_cell.length_c   1.000
_cell.angle_alpha   90.00
_cell.angle_beta   90.00
_cell.angle_gamma   90.00
#
_symmetry.space_group_name_H-M   'P 1'
#
loop_
_entity.id
_entity.type
_entity.pdbx_description
1 polymer ?
#
loop_
_entity_poly.entity_id
_entity_poly.type
_entity_poly.pdbx_seq_one_letter_code
_entity_poly.pdbx_strand_id
1 'polypeptide(L)'
;MLAYIVKRLLQSIITMLGISVIIFALVNLIPGNPYASMIDLSMSPEQVDALLRQLGYYDPLTVKYVKWLGRMLQGDMGVSIFYKEPVAAIIMSRLGNTALLAVAAILIGSMIGIVTGIFTSRHR
;
A
#
# COMPACT_ATOMS: atom_id res chain seq x y z
N MET A 1 -25.77 -8.87 12.64
CA MET A 1 -24.31 -9.01 12.67
C MET A 1 -23.72 -9.18 11.26
N LEU A 2 -24.15 -10.15 10.45
CA LEU A 2 -23.63 -10.35 9.09
C LEU A 2 -23.75 -9.10 8.19
N ALA A 3 -24.93 -8.49 8.12
CA ALA A 3 -25.15 -7.26 7.34
C ALA A 3 -24.24 -6.09 7.78
N TYR A 4 -23.92 -6.01 9.07
CA TYR A 4 -23.01 -5.01 9.61
C TYR A 4 -21.56 -5.28 9.19
N ILE A 5 -21.11 -6.53 9.26
CA ILE A 5 -19.78 -6.94 8.81
C ILE A 5 -19.61 -6.66 7.32
N VAL A 6 -20.58 -7.04 6.49
CA VAL A 6 -20.57 -6.79 5.04
C VAL A 6 -20.49 -5.29 4.76
N LYS A 7 -21.33 -4.47 5.41
CA LYS A 7 -21.30 -3.01 5.26
C LYS A 7 -19.91 -2.44 5.59
N ARG A 8 -19.29 -2.92 6.67
CA ARG A 8 -17.98 -2.44 7.12
C ARG A 8 -16.85 -2.86 6.16
N LEU A 9 -16.89 -4.10 5.65
CA LEU A 9 -15.94 -4.57 4.65
C LEU A 9 -16.04 -3.77 3.35
N LEU A 10 -17.26 -3.49 2.87
CA LEU A 10 -17.46 -2.65 1.69
C LEU A 10 -16.92 -1.23 1.89
N GLN A 11 -17.16 -0.62 3.05
CA GLN A 11 -16.59 0.68 3.39
C GLN A 11 -15.07 0.65 3.37
N SER A 12 -14.45 -0.37 4.00
CA SER A 12 -12.99 -0.53 3.99
C SER A 12 -12.43 -0.69 2.58
N ILE A 13 -13.07 -1.49 1.72
CA ILE A 13 -12.64 -1.66 0.32
C ILE A 13 -12.70 -0.33 -0.44
N ILE A 14 -13.79 0.42 -0.30
CA ILE A 14 -13.94 1.73 -0.96
C ILE A 14 -12.86 2.69 -0.47
N THR A 15 -12.60 2.75 0.84
CA THR A 15 -11.54 3.58 1.41
C THR A 15 -10.16 3.18 0.88
N MET A 16 -9.84 1.88 0.86
CA MET A 16 -8.56 1.39 0.32
C MET A 16 -8.41 1.70 -1.16
N LEU A 17 -9.47 1.55 -1.96
CA LEU A 17 -9.47 1.92 -3.37
C LEU A 17 -9.18 3.42 -3.54
N GLY A 18 -9.89 4.28 -2.79
CA GLY A 18 -9.67 5.73 -2.83
C GLY A 18 -8.24 6.12 -2.48
N ILE A 19 -7.70 5.57 -1.39
CA ILE A 19 -6.30 5.81 -0.99
C ILE A 19 -5.33 5.30 -2.07
N SER A 20 -5.58 4.12 -2.63
CA SER A 20 -4.71 3.55 -3.66
C SER A 20 -4.65 4.42 -4.91
N VAL A 21 -5.77 5.00 -5.35
CA VAL A 21 -5.81 5.91 -6.51
C VAL A 21 -5.01 7.17 -6.21
N ILE A 22 -5.19 7.76 -5.02
CA ILE A 22 -4.46 8.96 -4.61
C ILE A 22 -2.95 8.69 -4.59
N ILE A 23 -2.52 7.61 -3.92
CA ILE A 23 -1.09 7.25 -3.86
C ILE A 23 -0.55 6.96 -5.26
N PHE A 24 -1.29 6.22 -6.09
CA PHE A 24 -0.87 5.91 -7.45
C PHE A 24 -0.68 7.18 -8.28
N ALA A 25 -1.61 8.14 -8.18
CA ALA A 25 -1.49 9.43 -8.85
C ALA A 25 -0.26 10.20 -8.34
N LEU A 26 -0.06 10.28 -7.02
CA LEU A 26 1.09 10.97 -6.41
C LEU A 26 2.42 10.37 -6.88
N VAL A 27 2.54 9.04 -6.90
CA VAL A 27 3.76 8.36 -7.36
C VAL A 27 4.05 8.65 -8.84
N ASN A 28 3.02 8.69 -9.69
CA ASN A 28 3.19 9.00 -11.12
C ASN A 28 3.40 10.51 -11.41
N LEU A 29 3.13 11.39 -10.45
CA LEU A 29 3.43 12.82 -10.54
C LEU A 29 4.87 13.14 -10.15
N ILE A 30 5.57 12.23 -9.45
CA ILE A 30 6.97 12.43 -9.11
C ILE A 30 7.78 12.47 -10.42
N PRO A 31 8.55 13.54 -10.67
CA PRO A 31 9.38 13.63 -11.86
C PRO A 31 10.47 12.56 -11.82
N GLY A 32 10.60 11.78 -12.90
CA GLY A 32 11.59 10.73 -13.04
C GLY A 32 11.02 9.47 -13.68
N ASN A 33 11.91 8.53 -14.04
CA ASN A 33 11.50 7.22 -14.52
C ASN A 33 11.40 6.25 -13.34
N PRO A 34 10.19 5.81 -12.91
CA PRO A 34 10.03 4.88 -11.79
C PRO A 34 10.63 3.51 -12.07
N TYR A 35 10.86 3.17 -13.35
CA TYR A 35 11.52 1.96 -13.79
C TYR A 35 13.03 2.12 -13.94
N ALA A 36 13.61 3.28 -13.57
CA ALA A 36 15.06 3.49 -13.62
C ALA A 36 15.85 2.44 -12.81
N SER A 37 15.26 1.90 -11.76
CA SER A 37 15.86 0.80 -10.98
C SER A 37 15.94 -0.52 -11.74
N MET A 38 15.16 -0.68 -12.81
CA MET A 38 15.14 -1.86 -13.69
C MET A 38 15.99 -1.67 -14.95
N ILE A 39 16.48 -0.46 -15.20
CA ILE A 39 17.35 -0.16 -16.35
C ILE A 39 18.80 -0.43 -15.93
N ASP A 40 19.47 -1.32 -16.66
CA ASP A 40 20.90 -1.58 -16.51
C ASP A 40 21.71 -0.55 -17.32
N LEU A 41 22.84 -0.08 -16.78
CA LEU A 41 23.76 0.85 -17.44
C LEU A 41 24.35 0.28 -18.74
N SER A 42 24.34 -1.04 -18.89
CA SER A 42 24.80 -1.74 -20.09
C SER A 42 23.77 -1.79 -21.23
N MET A 43 22.50 -1.39 -20.98
CA MET A 43 21.47 -1.41 -22.01
C MET A 43 21.65 -0.26 -23.01
N SER A 44 21.56 -0.59 -24.30
CA SER A 44 21.44 0.41 -25.36
C SER A 44 20.15 1.22 -25.22
N PRO A 45 20.10 2.48 -25.71
CA PRO A 45 18.89 3.31 -25.68
C PRO A 45 17.66 2.60 -26.28
N GLU A 46 17.85 1.79 -27.32
CA GLU A 46 16.81 1.02 -27.99
C GLU A 46 16.26 -0.09 -27.08
N GLN A 47 17.14 -0.77 -26.33
CA GLN A 47 16.73 -1.80 -25.36
C GLN A 47 15.95 -1.18 -24.19
N VAL A 48 16.36 0.01 -23.74
CA VAL A 48 15.64 0.74 -22.68
C VAL A 48 14.24 1.11 -23.14
N ASP A 49 14.08 1.67 -24.34
CA ASP A 49 12.76 2.05 -24.85
C ASP A 49 11.86 0.83 -25.07
N ALA A 50 12.41 -0.28 -25.57
CA ALA A 50 11.70 -1.55 -25.70
C ALA A 50 11.21 -2.08 -24.34
N LEU A 51 12.05 -2.04 -23.31
CA LEU A 51 11.69 -2.43 -21.96
C LEU A 51 10.59 -1.53 -21.38
N LEU A 52 10.70 -0.21 -21.55
CA LEU A 52 9.69 0.74 -21.08
C LEU A 52 8.32 0.53 -21.75
N ARG A 53 8.30 0.21 -23.04
CA ARG A 53 7.06 -0.18 -23.74
C ARG A 53 6.47 -1.47 -23.18
N GLN A 54 7.30 -2.49 -22.92
CA GLN A 54 6.82 -3.74 -22.32
C GLN A 54 6.26 -3.55 -20.91
N LEU A 55 6.87 -2.67 -20.12
CA LEU A 55 6.40 -2.33 -18.77
C LEU A 55 5.15 -1.43 -18.76
N GLY A 56 4.68 -0.99 -19.93
CA GLY A 56 3.53 -0.09 -20.05
C GLY A 56 3.84 1.34 -19.61
N TYR A 57 5.10 1.78 -19.65
CA TYR A 57 5.50 3.14 -19.26
C TYR A 57 4.79 4.22 -20.08
N TYR A 58 4.43 3.93 -21.33
CA TYR A 58 3.72 4.86 -22.21
C TYR A 58 2.20 4.70 -22.20
N ASP A 59 1.66 3.77 -21.39
CA ASP A 59 0.22 3.57 -21.30
C ASP A 59 -0.48 4.77 -20.60
N PRO A 60 -1.74 5.05 -20.95
CA PRO A 60 -2.56 5.99 -20.20
C PRO A 60 -2.63 5.63 -18.71
N LEU A 61 -2.68 6.65 -17.85
CA LEU A 61 -2.62 6.46 -16.38
C LEU A 61 -3.69 5.49 -15.85
N THR A 62 -4.89 5.55 -16.45
CA THR A 62 -6.00 4.64 -16.13
C THR A 62 -5.67 3.18 -16.44
N VAL A 63 -5.06 2.91 -17.59
CA VAL A 63 -4.64 1.56 -18.00
C VAL A 63 -3.55 1.04 -17.07
N LYS A 64 -2.56 1.88 -16.72
CA LYS A 64 -1.51 1.52 -15.75
C LYS A 64 -2.10 1.14 -14.39
N TYR A 65 -3.05 1.93 -13.88
CA TYR A 65 -3.69 1.66 -12.60
C TYR A 65 -4.46 0.33 -12.62
N VAL A 66 -5.25 0.07 -13.66
CA VAL A 66 -6.01 -1.18 -13.79
C VAL A 66 -5.08 -2.40 -13.90
N LYS A 67 -4.01 -2.32 -14.69
CA LYS A 67 -3.00 -3.39 -14.80
C LYS A 67 -2.29 -3.64 -13.45
N TRP A 68 -1.91 -2.57 -12.74
CA TRP A 68 -1.30 -2.68 -11.42
C TRP A 68 -2.25 -3.30 -10.39
N LEU A 69 -3.49 -2.81 -10.33
CA LEU A 69 -4.50 -3.32 -9.41
C LEU A 69 -4.81 -4.80 -9.69
N GLY A 70 -4.93 -5.19 -10.97
CA GLY A 70 -5.14 -6.58 -11.37
C GLY A 70 -4.03 -7.51 -10.89
N ARG A 71 -2.76 -7.12 -11.06
CA ARG A 71 -1.61 -7.88 -10.55
C ARG A 71 -1.62 -7.98 -9.02
N MET A 72 -1.89 -6.86 -8.34
CA MET A 72 -1.94 -6.81 -6.88
C MET A 72 -3.02 -7.76 -6.32
N LEU A 73 -4.19 -7.80 -6.94
CA LEU A 73 -5.28 -8.72 -6.57
C LEU A 73 -4.94 -10.19 -6.84
N GLN A 74 -4.03 -10.49 -7.77
CA GLN A 74 -3.50 -11.83 -8.01
C GLN A 74 -2.35 -12.21 -7.05
N GLY A 75 -1.97 -11.30 -6.14
CA GLY A 75 -0.86 -11.49 -5.20
C GLY A 75 0.50 -11.02 -5.72
N ASP A 76 0.56 -10.50 -6.95
CA ASP A 76 1.78 -9.89 -7.49
C ASP A 76 1.82 -8.40 -7.15
N MET A 77 2.54 -8.07 -6.08
CA MET A 77 2.78 -6.69 -5.64
C MET A 77 3.99 -6.04 -6.35
N GLY A 78 4.73 -6.81 -7.14
CA GLY A 78 5.95 -6.37 -7.81
C GLY A 78 7.13 -6.10 -6.86
N VAL A 79 8.09 -5.34 -7.39
CA VAL A 79 9.34 -4.96 -6.72
C VAL A 79 9.25 -3.50 -6.28
N SER A 80 9.72 -3.21 -5.08
CA SER A 80 9.79 -1.84 -4.56
C SER A 80 10.81 -1.02 -5.36
N ILE A 81 10.39 0.15 -5.85
CA ILE A 81 11.26 1.11 -6.55
C ILE A 81 12.42 1.59 -5.65
N PHE A 82 12.15 1.77 -4.35
CA PHE A 82 13.14 2.27 -3.39
C PHE A 82 14.10 1.18 -2.89
N TYR A 83 13.54 0.11 -2.30
CA TYR A 83 14.31 -0.97 -1.71
C TYR A 83 14.86 -2.01 -2.70
N LYS A 84 14.42 -1.99 -3.96
CA LYS A 84 14.80 -2.98 -4.99
C LYS A 84 14.52 -4.45 -4.61
N GLU A 85 13.59 -4.66 -3.70
CA GLU A 85 13.18 -5.98 -3.20
C GLU A 85 11.68 -6.23 -3.42
N PRO A 86 11.23 -7.51 -3.48
CA PRO A 86 9.82 -7.83 -3.57
C PRO A 86 9.01 -7.16 -2.45
N VAL A 87 7.93 -6.47 -2.81
CA VAL A 87 7.10 -5.71 -1.85
C VAL A 87 6.57 -6.61 -0.75
N ALA A 88 6.17 -7.84 -1.10
CA ALA A 88 5.69 -8.84 -0.14
C ALA A 88 6.73 -9.16 0.95
N ALA A 89 8.01 -9.29 0.59
CA ALA A 89 9.08 -9.57 1.56
C ALA A 89 9.31 -8.40 2.52
N ILE A 90 9.23 -7.17 2.00
CA ILE A 90 9.34 -5.94 2.80
C ILE A 90 8.17 -5.84 3.79
N ILE A 91 6.95 -6.15 3.37
CA ILE A 91 5.78 -6.14 4.25
C ILE A 91 5.94 -7.21 5.33
N MET A 92 6.30 -8.44 4.96
CA MET A 92 6.45 -9.55 5.89
C MET A 92 7.51 -9.28 6.96
N SER A 93 8.64 -8.68 6.58
CA SER A 93 9.70 -8.33 7.54
C SER A 93 9.29 -7.25 8.55
N ARG A 94 8.32 -6.39 8.21
CA ARG A 94 7.83 -5.31 9.08
C ARG A 94 6.59 -5.68 9.89
N LEU A 95 5.88 -6.72 9.48
CA LEU A 95 4.59 -7.12 10.04
C LEU A 95 4.68 -7.41 11.55
N GLY A 96 5.77 -8.04 12.00
CA GLY A 96 5.99 -8.31 13.44
C GLY A 96 6.06 -7.05 14.30
N ASN A 97 6.79 -6.03 13.84
CA ASN A 97 6.91 -4.76 14.56
C ASN A 97 5.57 -4.00 14.59
N THR A 98 4.84 -3.99 13.48
CA THR A 98 3.50 -3.39 13.43
C THR A 98 2.53 -4.10 14.38
N ALA A 99 2.56 -5.44 14.42
CA ALA A 99 1.72 -6.21 15.34
C ALA A 99 2.06 -5.92 16.80
N LEU A 100 3.34 -5.86 17.15
CA LEU A 100 3.80 -5.53 18.49
C LEU A 100 3.32 -4.15 18.93
N LEU A 101 3.51 -3.13 18.08
CA LEU A 101 3.06 -1.76 18.34
C LEU A 101 1.54 -1.67 18.46
N ALA A 102 0.80 -2.35 17.59
CA ALA A 102 -0.66 -2.36 17.63
C ALA A 102 -1.17 -2.99 18.93
N VAL A 103 -0.63 -4.13 19.35
CA VAL A 103 -1.00 -4.79 20.60
C VAL A 103 -0.67 -3.91 21.81
N ALA A 104 0.54 -3.35 21.86
CA ALA A 104 0.94 -2.46 22.95
C ALA A 104 0.03 -1.22 23.04
N ALA A 105 -0.28 -0.59 21.90
CA ALA A 105 -1.18 0.56 21.85
C ALA A 105 -2.61 0.22 22.29
N ILE A 106 -3.13 -0.94 21.88
CA ILE A 106 -4.45 -1.42 22.31
C ILE A 106 -4.46 -1.65 23.83
N LEU A 107 -3.45 -2.31 24.38
CA LEU A 107 -3.37 -2.60 25.81
C LEU A 107 -3.30 -1.31 26.63
N ILE A 108 -2.34 -0.44 26.32
CA ILE A 108 -2.13 0.83 27.03
C ILE A 108 -3.36 1.73 26.87
N GLY A 109 -3.86 1.88 25.65
CA GLY A 109 -5.02 2.71 25.34
C GLY A 109 -6.30 2.21 26.03
N SER A 110 -6.50 0.89 26.07
CA SER A 110 -7.64 0.30 26.79
C SER A 110 -7.49 0.47 28.29
N MET A 111 -6.30 0.27 28.86
CA MET A 111 -6.07 0.51 30.29
C MET A 111 -6.37 1.96 30.67
N ILE A 112 -5.81 2.92 29.95
CA ILE A 112 -6.05 4.35 30.21
C ILE A 112 -7.54 4.68 30.01
N GLY A 113 -8.14 4.23 28.91
CA GLY A 113 -9.55 4.46 28.60
C GLY A 113 -10.51 3.89 29.65
N ILE A 114 -10.22 2.70 30.18
CA ILE A 114 -11.01 2.08 31.25
C ILE A 114 -10.85 2.86 32.56
N VAL A 115 -9.61 3.19 32.97
CA VAL A 115 -9.36 3.92 34.22
C VAL A 115 -10.02 5.30 34.20
N THR A 116 -9.81 6.05 33.12
CA THR A 116 -10.42 7.37 32.93
C THR A 116 -11.94 7.29 32.84
N GLY A 117 -12.48 6.30 32.13
CA GLY A 117 -13.92 6.05 32.03
C GLY A 117 -14.56 5.79 33.40
N ILE A 118 -13.92 4.96 34.24
CA ILE A 118 -14.37 4.69 35.62
C ILE A 118 -14.30 5.97 36.46
N PHE A 119 -13.19 6.72 36.39
CA PHE A 119 -13.02 7.94 37.17
C PHE A 119 -14.09 8.99 36.84
N THR A 120 -14.37 9.22 35.56
CA THR A 120 -15.42 10.15 35.11
C THR A 120 -16.81 9.67 35.49
N SER A 121 -17.07 8.35 35.45
CA SER A 121 -18.37 7.80 35.87
C SER A 121 -18.66 7.99 37.36
N ARG A 122 -17.63 8.07 38.21
CA ARG A 122 -17.78 8.26 39.66
C ARG A 122 -17.93 9.73 40.09
N HIS A 123 -17.53 10.67 39.24
CA HIS A 123 -17.63 12.12 39.49
C HIS A 123 -18.81 12.76 38.74
N ARG A 124 -19.87 11.98 38.50
CA ARG A 124 -21.17 12.45 38.03
C ARG A 124 -22.18 12.42 39.18
#